data_AF-A0A917TGV2-F1
#
_entry.id   AF-A0A917TGV2-F1
#
_cell.length_a   1.000
_cell.length_b   1.000
_cell.length_c   1.000
_cell.angle_alpha   90.00
_cell.angle_beta   90.00
_cell.angle_gamma   90.00
#
_symmetry.space_group_name_H-M   'P 1'
#
loop_
_entity.id
_entity.type
_entity.pdbx_description
1 polymer ?
#
loop_
_entity_poly.entity_id
_entity_poly.type
_entity_poly.pdbx_seq_one_letter_code
_entity_poly.pdbx_strand_id
1 'polypeptide(L)'
;MHIPAYAHDSIRAAALRNVPTSRQAGGLDCCLCDKPFGEDLAPVPLGPAPTSGLFGCRPCLTRLVTRARRARDAALARHAERARADSAYWMSVRERHVARLSSVRQAAEAVAGLARGEDVEALRVAWLLVSLESAYTWIPDAPEPPASVDREDPEMKNEAFRLDLAMITAREAVAERLTYHLINEGHPEEPEMCEEFECPEGCSGRHDSTHIDCGPDAVFDDLAEHGVTVEQPEHDPLSPRLAAPFGKTEAEQKHSRLPDIEERASVVLAHFGIDADDTDALVSAAAVGLVADAWCEGPLNAIHTDNDGPNDGEIFAQSVDLYRRARAALMAARNDEPEALLAFVAVATDIDLPWAGGSRFALRSTSGFVPEFVQHVNDRVWFTMEVMRERGWRAGLLHRAASAAFKAPTHFGMPRWPSVVASAMERLALLDQAGAPEALADLAAVKTSLLEAPDRLGANALNWISDQALLGWCAP
;
A
#
# COMPACT_ATOMS: atom_id res chain seq x y z
N MET A 1 12.23 -37.23 40.73
CA MET A 1 10.93 -36.60 40.38
C MET A 1 11.23 -35.52 39.35
N HIS A 2 10.60 -35.54 38.18
CA HIS A 2 10.76 -34.44 37.22
C HIS A 2 9.99 -33.20 37.71
N ILE A 3 10.62 -32.03 37.65
CA ILE A 3 10.01 -30.74 37.99
C ILE A 3 9.74 -30.02 36.66
N PRO A 4 8.47 -29.76 36.29
CA PRO A 4 8.16 -29.05 35.05
C PRO A 4 8.68 -27.61 35.08
N ALA A 5 9.09 -27.08 33.93
CA ALA A 5 9.69 -25.75 33.81
C ALA A 5 8.87 -24.64 34.51
N TYR A 6 7.55 -24.62 34.29
CA TYR A 6 6.61 -23.65 34.88
C TYR A 6 6.56 -23.65 36.41
N ALA A 7 7.08 -24.68 37.08
CA ALA A 7 7.07 -24.80 38.54
C ALA A 7 8.32 -24.22 39.21
N HIS A 8 9.42 -23.98 38.47
CA HIS A 8 10.68 -23.56 39.07
C HIS A 8 10.58 -22.23 39.81
N ASP A 9 9.90 -21.22 39.28
CA ASP A 9 9.80 -19.91 39.95
C ASP A 9 8.92 -19.98 41.21
N SER A 10 7.85 -20.78 41.19
CA SER A 10 7.03 -21.06 42.38
C SER A 10 7.81 -21.82 43.46
N ILE A 11 8.72 -22.71 43.06
CA ILE A 11 9.60 -23.46 43.98
C ILE A 11 10.70 -22.53 44.51
N ARG A 12 11.33 -21.72 43.66
CA ARG A 12 12.34 -20.72 44.05
C ARG A 12 11.76 -19.70 45.03
N ALA A 13 10.58 -19.14 44.75
CA ALA A 13 9.87 -18.20 45.63
C ALA A 13 9.28 -18.82 46.91
N ALA A 14 9.30 -20.15 47.03
CA ALA A 14 8.98 -20.86 48.27
C ALA A 14 10.25 -21.16 49.08
N ALA A 15 11.33 -21.61 48.43
CA ALA A 15 12.60 -21.96 49.06
C ALA A 15 13.43 -20.74 49.51
N LEU A 16 13.39 -19.62 48.78
CA LEU A 16 14.13 -18.39 49.11
C LEU A 16 13.47 -17.51 50.20
N ARG A 17 12.45 -18.00 50.91
CA ARG A 17 11.77 -17.20 51.94
C ARG A 17 12.60 -16.98 53.19
N ASN A 18 13.56 -17.87 53.45
CA ASN A 18 14.47 -17.84 54.60
C ASN A 18 15.89 -18.19 54.13
N VAL A 19 16.91 -17.78 54.88
CA VAL A 19 18.29 -18.23 54.68
C VAL A 19 18.38 -19.73 55.03
N PRO A 20 18.92 -20.60 54.16
CA PRO A 20 19.02 -22.04 54.45
C PRO A 20 19.91 -22.34 55.65
N THR A 21 19.49 -23.28 56.50
CA THR A 21 20.31 -23.82 57.58
C THR A 21 21.36 -24.79 57.05
N SER A 22 22.41 -25.04 57.84
CA SER A 22 23.47 -25.98 57.47
C SER A 22 22.96 -27.40 57.18
N ARG A 23 21.89 -27.84 57.86
CA ARG A 23 21.25 -29.15 57.63
C ARG A 23 20.45 -29.20 56.33
N GLN A 24 19.80 -28.09 55.94
CA GLN A 24 19.10 -27.97 54.67
C GLN A 24 20.09 -27.91 53.48
N ALA A 25 21.17 -27.13 53.62
CA ALA A 25 22.24 -27.03 52.61
C ALA A 25 23.01 -28.36 52.46
N GLY A 26 23.16 -29.12 53.56
CA GLY A 26 23.72 -30.47 53.55
C GLY A 26 22.77 -31.57 53.05
N GLY A 27 21.55 -31.23 52.60
CA GLY A 27 20.57 -32.20 52.09
C GLY A 27 20.02 -33.18 53.14
N LEU A 28 20.08 -32.84 54.43
CA LEU A 28 19.57 -33.67 55.53
C LEU A 28 18.11 -33.35 55.88
N ASP A 29 17.72 -32.08 55.78
CA ASP A 29 16.35 -31.60 56.02
C ASP A 29 15.78 -30.89 54.78
N CYS A 30 14.46 -30.97 54.60
CA CYS A 30 13.80 -30.32 53.46
C CYS A 30 13.73 -28.80 53.62
N CYS A 31 14.23 -28.06 52.62
CA CYS A 31 14.21 -26.58 52.54
C CYS A 31 12.82 -25.92 52.51
N LEU A 32 11.73 -26.67 52.65
CA LEU A 32 10.34 -26.20 52.51
C LEU A 32 9.46 -26.54 53.74
N CYS A 33 9.93 -27.38 54.66
CA CYS A 33 9.16 -27.80 55.83
C CYS A 33 10.00 -28.26 57.02
N ASP A 34 11.32 -28.16 56.91
CA ASP A 34 12.32 -28.38 57.97
C ASP A 34 12.30 -29.78 58.59
N LYS A 35 11.65 -30.74 57.91
CA LYS A 35 11.63 -32.14 58.30
C LYS A 35 12.82 -32.89 57.67
N PRO A 36 13.45 -33.82 58.41
CA PRO A 36 14.49 -34.67 57.86
C PRO A 36 13.96 -35.53 56.71
N PHE A 37 14.83 -35.85 55.76
CA PHE A 37 14.57 -36.90 54.78
C PHE A 37 14.62 -38.26 55.51
N GLY A 38 13.47 -38.94 55.60
CA GLY A 38 13.41 -40.30 56.15
C GLY A 38 14.11 -41.31 55.25
N GLU A 39 14.40 -42.51 55.79
CA GLU A 39 15.19 -43.55 55.11
C GLU A 39 14.65 -43.93 53.71
N ASP A 40 13.33 -43.86 53.50
CA ASP A 40 12.67 -44.15 52.21
C ASP A 40 12.53 -42.95 51.25
N LEU A 41 12.92 -41.73 51.66
CA LEU A 41 12.61 -40.49 50.94
C LEU A 41 13.85 -39.78 50.40
N ALA A 42 14.32 -40.22 49.23
CA ALA A 42 15.42 -39.58 48.52
C ALA A 42 15.20 -38.05 48.31
N PRO A 43 16.19 -37.19 48.64
CA PRO A 43 16.09 -35.75 48.45
C PRO A 43 16.04 -35.40 46.96
N VAL A 44 15.16 -34.44 46.59
CA VAL A 44 15.02 -34.00 45.20
C VAL A 44 15.63 -32.59 45.05
N PRO A 45 16.62 -32.38 44.16
CA PRO A 45 17.24 -31.07 43.97
C PRO A 45 16.22 -30.06 43.42
N LEU A 46 16.32 -28.80 43.88
CA LEU A 46 15.35 -27.74 43.57
C LEU A 46 15.77 -26.86 42.38
N GLY A 47 17.06 -26.78 42.06
CA GLY A 47 17.58 -26.01 40.93
C GLY A 47 17.66 -26.81 39.62
N PRO A 48 18.00 -26.14 38.50
CA PRO A 48 18.12 -26.78 37.17
C PRO A 48 19.30 -27.77 37.08
N ALA A 49 20.31 -27.64 37.95
CA ALA A 49 21.41 -28.58 38.09
C ALA A 49 21.33 -29.34 39.44
N PRO A 50 21.68 -30.64 39.48
CA PRO A 50 21.70 -31.43 40.72
C PRO A 50 22.62 -30.87 41.82
N THR A 51 23.62 -30.08 41.43
CA THR A 51 24.62 -29.43 42.30
C THR A 51 24.14 -28.16 42.99
N SER A 52 22.88 -27.75 42.78
CA SER A 52 22.31 -26.49 43.28
C SER A 52 22.10 -26.38 44.81
N GLY A 53 22.49 -27.40 45.59
CA GLY A 53 22.63 -27.34 47.05
C GLY A 53 21.34 -27.21 47.88
N LEU A 54 20.16 -27.19 47.24
CA LEU A 54 18.87 -27.08 47.91
C LEU A 54 17.97 -28.26 47.53
N PHE A 55 17.32 -28.87 48.52
CA PHE A 55 16.58 -30.12 48.37
C PHE A 55 15.15 -30.05 48.94
N GLY A 56 14.20 -30.58 48.18
CA GLY A 56 12.80 -30.70 48.56
C GLY A 56 12.37 -32.15 48.77
N CYS A 57 11.49 -32.38 49.76
CA CYS A 57 10.83 -33.68 49.90
C CYS A 57 9.65 -33.79 48.93
N ARG A 58 9.41 -35.01 48.44
CA ARG A 58 8.36 -35.29 47.44
C ARG A 58 6.97 -34.74 47.83
N PRO A 59 6.49 -34.83 49.09
CA PRO A 59 5.18 -34.26 49.48
C PRO A 59 5.10 -32.73 49.44
N CYS A 60 6.20 -32.00 49.65
CA CYS A 60 6.23 -30.54 49.53
C CYS A 60 6.31 -30.11 48.06
N LEU A 61 7.16 -30.78 47.27
CA LEU A 61 7.26 -30.53 45.85
C LEU A 61 5.95 -30.83 45.10
N THR A 62 5.27 -31.94 45.40
CA THR A 62 3.95 -32.23 44.79
C THR A 62 2.93 -31.13 45.07
N ARG A 63 2.91 -30.58 46.30
CA ARG A 63 2.03 -29.45 46.66
C ARG A 63 2.39 -28.17 45.91
N LEU A 64 3.68 -27.84 45.79
CA LEU A 64 4.14 -26.66 45.04
C LEU A 64 3.90 -26.78 43.54
N VAL A 65 4.20 -27.93 42.92
CA VAL A 65 3.92 -28.18 41.50
C VAL A 65 2.40 -28.13 41.22
N THR A 66 1.57 -28.63 42.13
CA THR A 66 0.10 -28.51 42.03
C THR A 66 -0.35 -27.04 42.13
N ARG A 67 0.22 -26.25 43.04
CA ARG A 67 -0.06 -24.82 43.17
C ARG A 67 0.40 -24.04 41.93
N ALA A 68 1.60 -24.31 41.42
CA ALA A 68 2.15 -23.70 40.22
C ALA A 68 1.30 -24.02 38.99
N ARG A 69 0.84 -25.27 38.85
CA ARG A 69 -0.10 -25.67 37.80
C ARG A 69 -1.40 -24.88 37.90
N ARG A 70 -2.05 -24.82 39.06
CA ARG A 70 -3.28 -24.03 39.26
C ARG A 70 -3.06 -22.54 38.96
N ALA A 71 -1.92 -21.97 39.35
CA ALA A 71 -1.60 -20.57 39.09
C ALA A 71 -1.38 -20.28 37.59
N ARG A 72 -0.66 -21.17 36.89
CA ARG A 72 -0.48 -21.13 35.43
C ARG A 72 -1.81 -21.28 34.71
N ASP A 73 -2.61 -22.29 35.05
CA ASP A 73 -3.88 -22.59 34.40
C ASP A 73 -4.87 -21.42 34.60
N ALA A 74 -4.89 -20.79 35.79
CA ALA A 74 -5.66 -19.57 36.04
C ALA A 74 -5.10 -18.32 35.33
N ALA A 75 -3.79 -18.22 35.12
CA ALA A 75 -3.19 -17.14 34.33
C ALA A 75 -3.56 -17.30 32.86
N LEU A 76 -3.44 -18.51 32.30
CA LEU A 76 -3.87 -18.83 30.93
C LEU A 76 -5.36 -18.52 30.71
N ALA A 77 -6.23 -18.85 31.67
CA ALA A 77 -7.64 -18.45 31.62
C ALA A 77 -7.81 -16.93 31.50
N ARG A 78 -7.16 -16.14 32.37
CA ARG A 78 -7.19 -14.66 32.31
C ARG A 78 -6.53 -14.06 31.07
N HIS A 79 -5.59 -14.76 30.43
CA HIS A 79 -5.02 -14.33 29.15
C HIS A 79 -5.97 -14.63 27.99
N ALA A 80 -6.63 -15.79 28.00
CA ALA A 80 -7.65 -16.13 27.01
C ALA A 80 -8.92 -15.25 27.13
N GLU A 81 -9.33 -14.89 28.35
CA GLU A 81 -10.44 -13.95 28.58
C GLU A 81 -10.11 -12.55 28.03
N ARG A 82 -8.90 -12.03 28.27
CA ARG A 82 -8.44 -10.77 27.69
C ARG A 82 -8.36 -10.83 26.17
N ALA A 83 -7.69 -11.82 25.59
CA ALA A 83 -7.58 -11.97 24.13
C ALA A 83 -8.96 -12.05 23.43
N ARG A 84 -9.97 -12.66 24.06
CA ARG A 84 -11.35 -12.64 23.54
C ARG A 84 -12.01 -11.26 23.64
N ALA A 85 -11.79 -10.53 24.73
CA ALA A 85 -12.31 -9.17 24.89
C ALA A 85 -11.65 -8.20 23.90
N ASP A 86 -10.32 -8.28 23.76
CA ASP A 86 -9.52 -7.47 22.84
C ASP A 86 -9.93 -7.76 21.38
N SER A 87 -10.12 -9.04 21.02
CA SER A 87 -10.61 -9.46 19.70
C SER A 87 -12.05 -9.00 19.43
N ALA A 88 -12.97 -9.12 20.40
CA ALA A 88 -14.35 -8.65 20.24
C ALA A 88 -14.45 -7.12 20.12
N TYR A 89 -13.61 -6.38 20.86
CA TYR A 89 -13.49 -4.93 20.70
C TYR A 89 -12.97 -4.59 19.30
N TRP A 90 -11.87 -5.21 18.86
CA TRP A 90 -11.31 -4.98 17.53
C TRP A 90 -12.30 -5.28 16.41
N MET A 91 -13.06 -6.38 16.48
CA MET A 91 -14.12 -6.69 15.50
C MET A 91 -15.12 -5.52 15.36
N SER A 92 -15.56 -4.93 16.47
CA SER A 92 -16.50 -3.78 16.42
C SER A 92 -15.88 -2.45 15.96
N VAL A 93 -14.55 -2.30 16.04
CA VAL A 93 -13.84 -1.15 15.45
C VAL A 93 -13.66 -1.37 13.94
N ARG A 94 -13.25 -2.58 13.55
CA ARG A 94 -13.11 -3.06 12.18
C ARG A 94 -14.41 -2.95 11.39
N GLU A 95 -15.53 -3.47 11.93
CA GLU A 95 -16.85 -3.40 11.30
C GLU A 95 -17.29 -1.95 11.03
N ARG A 96 -17.08 -1.02 11.99
CA ARG A 96 -17.37 0.40 11.82
C ARG A 96 -16.47 1.08 10.78
N HIS A 97 -15.18 0.72 10.75
CA HIS A 97 -14.24 1.23 9.73
C HIS A 97 -14.64 0.76 8.32
N VAL A 98 -14.95 -0.53 8.15
CA VAL A 98 -15.48 -1.10 6.89
C VAL A 98 -16.78 -0.42 6.45
N ALA A 99 -17.71 -0.19 7.38
CA ALA A 99 -18.95 0.53 7.10
C ALA A 99 -18.69 1.97 6.62
N ARG A 100 -17.74 2.69 7.24
CA ARG A 100 -17.34 4.04 6.82
C ARG A 100 -16.73 4.05 5.41
N LEU A 101 -15.80 3.14 5.11
CA LEU A 101 -15.24 2.97 3.76
C LEU A 101 -16.35 2.75 2.71
N SER A 102 -17.26 1.81 2.99
CA SER A 102 -18.38 1.51 2.09
C SER A 102 -19.37 2.67 1.92
N SER A 103 -19.55 3.52 2.95
CA SER A 103 -20.43 4.69 2.91
C SER A 103 -19.85 5.80 2.02
N VAL A 104 -18.56 6.13 2.19
CA VAL A 104 -17.87 7.11 1.33
C VAL A 104 -17.74 6.56 -0.10
N ARG A 105 -17.56 5.25 -0.28
CA ARG A 105 -17.58 4.59 -1.60
C ARG A 105 -18.93 4.79 -2.31
N GLN A 106 -20.04 4.60 -1.60
CA GLN A 106 -21.38 4.85 -2.14
C GLN A 106 -21.60 6.33 -2.49
N ALA A 107 -21.07 7.25 -1.68
CA ALA A 107 -21.09 8.68 -2.02
C ALA A 107 -20.28 8.97 -3.30
N ALA A 108 -19.09 8.37 -3.45
CA ALA A 108 -18.28 8.51 -4.66
C ALA A 108 -18.99 7.93 -5.91
N GLU A 109 -19.60 6.75 -5.79
CA GLU A 109 -20.42 6.14 -6.85
C GLU A 109 -21.63 7.03 -7.23
N ALA A 110 -22.27 7.66 -6.25
CA ALA A 110 -23.36 8.61 -6.47
C ALA A 110 -22.90 9.89 -7.17
N VAL A 111 -21.80 10.51 -6.73
CA VAL A 111 -21.22 11.71 -7.38
C VAL A 111 -20.80 11.38 -8.82
N ALA A 112 -20.20 10.21 -9.06
CA ALA A 112 -19.89 9.74 -10.41
C ALA A 112 -21.14 9.51 -11.28
N GLY A 113 -22.27 9.12 -10.67
CA GLY A 113 -23.57 9.00 -11.33
C GLY A 113 -24.14 10.36 -11.73
N LEU A 114 -24.20 11.30 -10.77
CA LEU A 114 -24.70 12.66 -11.00
C LEU A 114 -23.85 13.43 -12.02
N ALA A 115 -22.52 13.27 -11.99
CA ALA A 115 -21.62 13.89 -12.96
C ALA A 115 -21.83 13.45 -14.41
N ARG A 116 -22.35 12.23 -14.63
CA ARG A 116 -22.73 11.72 -15.97
C ARG A 116 -24.15 12.12 -16.38
N GLY A 117 -24.96 12.61 -15.44
CA GLY A 117 -26.29 13.15 -15.72
C GLY A 117 -26.22 14.58 -16.25
N GLU A 118 -27.24 14.96 -17.01
CA GLU A 118 -27.44 16.36 -17.43
C GLU A 118 -28.26 17.15 -16.40
N ASP A 119 -28.98 16.47 -15.50
CA ASP A 119 -29.91 17.04 -14.52
C ASP A 119 -29.26 17.90 -13.43
N VAL A 120 -27.94 17.83 -13.26
CA VAL A 120 -27.17 18.62 -12.27
C VAL A 120 -26.22 19.58 -12.98
N GLU A 121 -26.23 20.84 -12.52
CA GLU A 121 -25.34 21.90 -13.01
C GLU A 121 -23.86 21.56 -12.77
N ALA A 122 -23.00 21.83 -13.75
CA ALA A 122 -21.58 21.48 -13.71
C ALA A 122 -20.85 22.06 -12.49
N LEU A 123 -21.17 23.30 -12.09
CA LEU A 123 -20.63 23.92 -10.87
C LEU A 123 -21.06 23.19 -9.57
N ARG A 124 -22.31 22.70 -9.50
CA ARG A 124 -22.81 21.93 -8.35
C ARG A 124 -22.17 20.54 -8.30
N VAL A 125 -21.89 19.93 -9.45
CA VAL A 125 -21.09 18.69 -9.57
C VAL A 125 -19.64 18.91 -9.08
N ALA A 126 -19.04 20.07 -9.35
CA ALA A 126 -17.71 20.42 -8.83
C ALA A 126 -17.70 20.52 -7.29
N TRP A 127 -18.72 21.12 -6.70
CA TRP A 127 -18.90 21.19 -5.24
C TRP A 127 -19.14 19.83 -4.60
N LEU A 128 -19.94 18.96 -5.22
CA LEU A 128 -20.09 17.57 -4.78
C LEU A 128 -18.75 16.82 -4.73
N LEU A 129 -17.85 17.05 -5.70
CA LEU A 129 -16.50 16.48 -5.65
C LEU A 129 -15.68 17.04 -4.48
N VAL A 130 -15.73 18.35 -4.21
CA VAL A 130 -14.99 18.96 -3.08
C VAL A 130 -15.48 18.42 -1.74
N SER A 131 -16.79 18.32 -1.53
CA SER A 131 -17.37 17.68 -0.34
C SER A 131 -16.94 16.20 -0.23
N LEU A 132 -16.86 15.47 -1.35
CA LEU A 132 -16.42 14.07 -1.38
C LEU A 132 -14.92 13.90 -1.05
N GLU A 133 -14.04 14.75 -1.59
CA GLU A 133 -12.60 14.72 -1.27
C GLU A 133 -12.34 15.02 0.21
N SER A 134 -13.12 15.94 0.80
CA SER A 134 -13.11 16.17 2.26
C SER A 134 -13.52 14.90 3.01
N ALA A 135 -14.67 14.30 2.68
CA ALA A 135 -15.15 13.07 3.32
C ALA A 135 -14.16 11.90 3.21
N TYR A 136 -13.48 11.75 2.07
CA TYR A 136 -12.41 10.76 1.86
C TYR A 136 -11.18 11.06 2.73
N THR A 137 -10.76 12.32 2.83
CA THR A 137 -9.62 12.76 3.66
C THR A 137 -9.88 12.60 5.16
N TRP A 138 -11.14 12.68 5.60
CA TRP A 138 -11.56 12.50 7.00
C TRP A 138 -11.69 11.02 7.45
N ILE A 139 -11.38 10.05 6.59
CA ILE A 139 -11.36 8.63 6.96
C ILE A 139 -10.14 8.38 7.86
N PRO A 140 -10.32 7.85 9.09
CA PRO A 140 -9.19 7.55 9.98
C PRO A 140 -8.40 6.35 9.46
N ASP A 141 -7.11 6.31 9.82
CA ASP A 141 -6.20 5.20 9.50
C ASP A 141 -6.80 3.82 9.86
N ALA A 142 -6.41 2.79 9.10
CA ALA A 142 -6.88 1.42 9.31
C ALA A 142 -6.55 0.93 10.74
N PRO A 143 -7.53 0.36 11.47
CA PRO A 143 -7.35 0.02 12.88
C PRO A 143 -6.41 -1.18 13.06
N GLU A 144 -5.32 -0.98 13.83
CA GLU A 144 -4.33 -2.03 14.10
C GLU A 144 -4.96 -3.28 14.75
N PRO A 145 -4.71 -4.50 14.21
CA PRO A 145 -5.18 -5.73 14.82
C PRO A 145 -4.40 -6.08 16.10
N PRO A 146 -5.08 -6.59 17.15
CA PRO A 146 -4.41 -7.04 18.36
C PRO A 146 -3.54 -8.26 18.04
N ALA A 147 -2.45 -8.47 18.79
CA ALA A 147 -1.47 -9.55 18.56
C ALA A 147 -2.01 -10.99 18.65
N SER A 148 -3.32 -11.17 18.89
CA SER A 148 -4.05 -12.44 18.83
C SER A 148 -4.79 -12.69 17.51
N VAL A 149 -4.76 -11.74 16.58
CA VAL A 149 -5.40 -11.76 15.26
C VAL A 149 -4.30 -11.59 14.20
N ASP A 150 -4.46 -12.23 13.05
CA ASP A 150 -3.52 -12.09 11.94
C ASP A 150 -3.50 -10.64 11.41
N ARG A 151 -2.31 -10.18 10.98
CA ARG A 151 -2.12 -8.78 10.56
C ARG A 151 -2.79 -8.40 9.24
N GLU A 152 -3.21 -9.39 8.45
CA GLU A 152 -3.83 -9.16 7.15
C GLU A 152 -5.33 -9.38 7.22
N ASP A 153 -6.08 -8.28 7.07
CA ASP A 153 -7.53 -8.32 6.95
C ASP A 153 -7.93 -8.08 5.48
N PRO A 154 -8.29 -9.12 4.72
CA PRO A 154 -8.60 -8.98 3.30
C PRO A 154 -9.89 -8.17 3.07
N GLU A 155 -10.82 -8.11 4.02
CA GLU A 155 -12.07 -7.35 3.86
C GLU A 155 -11.82 -5.85 3.98
N MET A 156 -11.02 -5.43 4.98
CA MET A 156 -10.60 -4.03 5.10
C MET A 156 -9.77 -3.57 3.89
N LYS A 157 -8.82 -4.40 3.43
CA LYS A 157 -8.06 -4.12 2.20
C LYS A 157 -9.00 -3.98 0.98
N ASN A 158 -9.94 -4.91 0.81
CA ASN A 158 -10.87 -4.91 -0.33
C ASN A 158 -11.80 -3.69 -0.35
N GLU A 159 -12.39 -3.27 0.79
CA GLU A 159 -13.27 -2.10 0.79
C GLU A 159 -12.49 -0.78 0.65
N ALA A 160 -11.26 -0.68 1.16
CA ALA A 160 -10.38 0.46 0.89
C ALA A 160 -10.06 0.56 -0.62
N PHE A 161 -9.68 -0.56 -1.25
CA PHE A 161 -9.47 -0.63 -2.70
C PHE A 161 -10.71 -0.23 -3.52
N ARG A 162 -11.90 -0.70 -3.11
CA ARG A 162 -13.16 -0.37 -3.79
C ARG A 162 -13.52 1.10 -3.65
N LEU A 163 -13.24 1.71 -2.48
CA LEU A 163 -13.33 3.14 -2.27
C LEU A 163 -12.39 3.92 -3.19
N ASP A 164 -11.10 3.56 -3.25
CA ASP A 164 -10.11 4.22 -4.14
C ASP A 164 -10.57 4.19 -5.61
N LEU A 165 -11.05 3.03 -6.05
CA LEU A 165 -11.56 2.86 -7.42
C LEU A 165 -12.82 3.69 -7.69
N ALA A 166 -13.70 3.85 -6.70
CA ALA A 166 -14.86 4.73 -6.78
C ALA A 166 -14.46 6.22 -6.80
N MET A 167 -13.46 6.63 -6.01
CA MET A 167 -12.91 7.98 -6.01
C MET A 167 -12.27 8.35 -7.35
N ILE A 168 -11.47 7.46 -7.94
CA ILE A 168 -10.93 7.63 -9.30
C ILE A 168 -12.07 7.81 -10.30
N THR A 169 -13.08 6.93 -10.25
CA THR A 169 -14.26 6.98 -11.13
C THR A 169 -15.05 8.30 -10.99
N ALA A 170 -15.18 8.83 -9.76
CA ALA A 170 -15.84 10.10 -9.49
C ALA A 170 -15.05 11.29 -10.06
N ARG A 171 -13.75 11.35 -9.76
CA ARG A 171 -12.82 12.37 -10.30
C ARG A 171 -12.86 12.40 -11.82
N GLU A 172 -12.78 11.26 -12.50
CA GLU A 172 -12.87 11.16 -13.96
C GLU A 172 -14.20 11.66 -14.52
N ALA A 173 -15.33 11.25 -13.94
CA ALA A 173 -16.66 11.67 -14.41
C ALA A 173 -16.88 13.18 -14.22
N VAL A 174 -16.45 13.73 -13.08
CA VAL A 174 -16.54 15.17 -12.80
C VAL A 174 -15.62 15.97 -13.72
N ALA A 175 -14.37 15.51 -13.92
CA ALA A 175 -13.42 16.17 -14.81
C ALA A 175 -13.93 16.22 -16.27
N GLU A 176 -14.53 15.14 -16.76
CA GLU A 176 -15.16 15.08 -18.08
C GLU A 176 -16.35 16.06 -18.20
N ARG A 177 -17.25 16.08 -17.20
CA ARG A 177 -18.41 16.99 -17.17
C ARG A 177 -17.99 18.46 -17.15
N LEU A 178 -16.98 18.80 -16.36
CA LEU A 178 -16.40 20.14 -16.31
C LEU A 178 -15.66 20.50 -17.61
N THR A 179 -14.92 19.56 -18.20
CA THR A 179 -14.27 19.77 -19.51
C THR A 179 -15.29 20.04 -20.61
N TYR A 180 -16.40 19.28 -20.63
CA TYR A 180 -17.51 19.51 -21.57
C TYR A 180 -18.12 20.90 -21.37
N HIS A 181 -18.39 21.30 -20.13
CA HIS A 181 -18.96 22.61 -19.81
C HIS A 181 -18.01 23.75 -20.24
N LEU A 182 -16.73 23.68 -19.91
CA LEU A 182 -15.74 24.70 -20.30
C LEU A 182 -15.58 24.85 -21.83
N ILE A 183 -15.64 23.74 -22.57
CA ILE A 183 -15.47 23.74 -24.04
C ILE A 183 -16.74 24.21 -24.76
N ASN A 184 -17.94 23.79 -24.31
CA ASN A 184 -19.18 24.00 -25.06
C ASN A 184 -20.09 25.11 -24.51
N GLU A 185 -20.01 25.41 -23.22
CA GLU A 185 -20.90 26.33 -22.50
C GLU A 185 -20.15 27.52 -21.88
N GLY A 186 -18.84 27.37 -21.64
CA GLY A 186 -17.96 28.41 -21.06
C GLY A 186 -17.43 29.45 -22.05
N HIS A 187 -17.85 29.42 -23.33
CA HIS A 187 -17.52 30.46 -24.32
C HIS A 187 -18.66 31.49 -24.39
N PRO A 188 -18.47 32.73 -23.92
CA PRO A 188 -19.45 33.80 -24.16
C PRO A 188 -19.53 34.14 -25.65
N GLU A 189 -20.71 34.52 -26.14
CA GLU A 189 -20.92 34.89 -27.55
C GLU A 189 -20.10 36.12 -27.98
N GLU A 190 -19.69 36.96 -27.03
CA GLU A 190 -18.75 38.06 -27.22
C GLU A 190 -17.59 37.95 -26.19
N PRO A 191 -16.33 37.79 -26.64
CA PRO A 191 -15.17 37.63 -25.75
C PRO A 191 -14.66 38.99 -25.25
N GLU A 192 -15.49 39.71 -24.48
CA GLU A 192 -14.97 40.79 -23.65
C GLU A 192 -14.18 40.18 -22.49
N MET A 193 -12.88 40.48 -22.45
CA MET A 193 -11.94 40.00 -21.42
C MET A 193 -12.43 40.48 -20.05
N CYS A 194 -13.02 39.59 -19.26
CA CYS A 194 -13.42 39.92 -17.90
C CYS A 194 -12.17 40.10 -17.03
N GLU A 195 -12.03 41.27 -16.39
CA GLU A 195 -10.90 41.59 -15.50
C GLU A 195 -10.76 40.57 -14.34
N GLU A 196 -11.81 39.81 -14.05
CA GLU A 196 -11.85 38.75 -13.03
C GLU A 196 -11.02 37.50 -13.37
N PHE A 197 -10.55 37.35 -14.62
CA PHE A 197 -9.61 36.28 -15.01
C PHE A 197 -8.12 36.67 -14.92
N GLU A 198 -7.80 37.92 -14.56
CA GLU A 198 -6.41 38.31 -14.33
C GLU A 198 -5.93 37.80 -12.95
N CYS A 199 -5.22 36.68 -12.96
CA CYS A 199 -4.42 36.26 -11.81
C CYS A 199 -3.44 37.38 -11.44
N PRO A 200 -3.48 37.95 -10.21
CA PRO A 200 -2.66 39.10 -9.85
C PRO A 200 -1.17 38.78 -9.93
N GLU A 201 -0.34 39.78 -10.25
CA GLU A 201 1.12 39.62 -10.35
C GLU A 201 1.70 38.97 -9.08
N GLY A 202 2.17 37.72 -9.22
CA GLY A 202 2.67 36.88 -8.11
C GLY A 202 1.81 35.66 -7.78
N CYS A 203 0.63 35.48 -8.41
CA CYS A 203 -0.11 34.22 -8.36
C CYS A 203 0.68 33.11 -9.06
N SER A 204 0.88 31.98 -8.37
CA SER A 204 1.66 30.83 -8.87
C SER A 204 0.82 29.83 -9.68
N GLY A 205 -0.47 30.09 -9.91
CA GLY A 205 -1.42 29.14 -10.52
C GLY A 205 -1.77 27.93 -9.64
N ARG A 206 -1.21 27.81 -8.42
CA ARG A 206 -1.61 26.79 -7.44
C ARG A 206 -2.81 27.26 -6.64
N HIS A 207 -3.97 26.70 -6.96
CA HIS A 207 -5.17 26.75 -6.15
C HIS A 207 -5.33 25.41 -5.40
N ASP A 208 -4.42 25.12 -4.47
CA ASP A 208 -4.49 23.91 -3.64
C ASP A 208 -5.76 23.97 -2.78
N SER A 209 -6.72 23.07 -3.00
CA SER A 209 -8.01 23.00 -2.27
C SER A 209 -7.90 22.61 -0.79
N THR A 210 -6.68 22.49 -0.26
CA THR A 210 -6.33 22.08 1.12
C THR A 210 -6.85 22.98 2.23
N HIS A 211 -7.48 24.10 1.88
CA HIS A 211 -8.10 25.06 2.80
C HIS A 211 -9.63 25.06 2.74
N ILE A 212 -10.25 24.24 1.88
CA ILE A 212 -11.69 24.05 1.80
C ILE A 212 -12.03 22.75 2.54
N ASP A 213 -12.32 22.88 3.83
CA ASP A 213 -12.75 21.76 4.67
C ASP A 213 -14.26 21.86 4.92
N CYS A 214 -15.04 21.08 4.17
CA CYS A 214 -16.49 20.97 4.33
C CYS A 214 -16.88 20.07 5.51
N GLY A 215 -15.93 19.34 6.10
CA GLY A 215 -16.17 18.31 7.10
C GLY A 215 -16.62 16.97 6.50
N PRO A 216 -16.60 15.88 7.31
CA PRO A 216 -16.82 14.52 6.83
C PRO A 216 -18.23 14.26 6.27
N ASP A 217 -19.22 15.04 6.70
CA ASP A 217 -20.63 14.72 6.48
C ASP A 217 -21.27 15.51 5.32
N ALA A 218 -20.64 16.60 4.87
CA ALA A 218 -21.23 17.54 3.91
C ALA A 218 -21.63 16.90 2.58
N VAL A 219 -20.87 15.90 2.10
CA VAL A 219 -21.21 15.18 0.86
C VAL A 219 -22.52 14.42 0.97
N PHE A 220 -22.87 13.90 2.15
CA PHE A 220 -24.11 13.15 2.35
C PHE A 220 -25.32 14.10 2.42
N ASP A 221 -25.15 15.27 3.03
CA ASP A 221 -26.17 16.32 3.05
C ASP A 221 -26.38 16.91 1.63
N ASP A 222 -25.31 17.24 0.90
CA ASP A 222 -25.36 17.69 -0.50
C ASP A 222 -26.02 16.64 -1.41
N LEU A 223 -25.70 15.35 -1.24
CA LEU A 223 -26.34 14.25 -2.01
C LEU A 223 -27.84 14.10 -1.69
N ALA A 224 -28.24 14.31 -0.43
CA ALA A 224 -29.63 14.25 -0.02
C ALA A 224 -30.48 15.38 -0.65
N GLU A 225 -29.90 16.58 -0.86
CA GLU A 225 -30.56 17.66 -1.62
C GLU A 225 -30.85 17.26 -3.09
N HIS A 226 -30.01 16.39 -3.67
CA HIS A 226 -30.21 15.82 -5.01
C HIS A 226 -31.03 14.51 -5.01
N GLY A 227 -31.69 14.18 -3.89
CA GLY A 227 -32.55 13.01 -3.77
C GLY A 227 -31.82 11.67 -3.65
N VAL A 228 -30.50 11.68 -3.45
CA VAL A 228 -29.70 10.47 -3.24
C VAL A 228 -29.49 10.25 -1.74
N THR A 229 -30.06 9.18 -1.20
CA THR A 229 -29.85 8.80 0.20
C THR A 229 -28.73 7.76 0.30
N VAL A 230 -27.63 8.13 0.95
CA VAL A 230 -26.56 7.23 1.39
C VAL A 230 -26.54 7.25 2.91
N GLU A 231 -26.31 6.10 3.56
CA GLU A 231 -26.19 6.05 5.02
C GLU A 231 -24.95 6.85 5.48
N GLN A 232 -25.15 7.83 6.37
CA GLN A 232 -24.05 8.58 6.97
C GLN A 232 -23.24 7.65 7.90
N PRO A 233 -21.89 7.70 7.89
CA PRO A 233 -21.07 6.92 8.81
C PRO A 233 -21.38 7.25 10.27
N GLU A 234 -21.45 6.25 11.14
CA GLU A 234 -21.52 6.50 12.58
C GLU A 234 -20.33 7.37 13.02
N HIS A 235 -20.62 8.54 13.61
CA HIS A 235 -19.59 9.37 14.24
C HIS A 235 -18.93 8.61 15.39
N ASP A 236 -17.62 8.80 15.56
CA ASP A 236 -16.91 8.20 16.69
C ASP A 236 -17.22 9.02 17.96
N PRO A 237 -17.81 8.43 19.02
CA PRO A 237 -18.27 9.21 20.16
C PRO A 237 -17.11 9.58 21.09
N LEU A 238 -16.88 10.89 21.26
CA LEU A 238 -16.23 11.40 22.47
C LEU A 238 -17.07 11.05 23.70
N SER A 239 -16.76 9.91 24.33
CA SER A 239 -17.18 9.38 25.65
C SER A 239 -18.63 9.57 26.15
N PRO A 240 -19.19 8.55 26.83
CA PRO A 240 -20.63 8.28 26.76
C PRO A 240 -21.51 9.19 27.62
N ARG A 241 -22.51 9.82 26.99
CA ARG A 241 -23.80 10.13 27.64
C ARG A 241 -24.93 10.36 26.63
N LEU A 242 -26.07 9.73 26.94
CA LEU A 242 -27.37 9.76 26.25
C LEU A 242 -27.52 8.76 25.09
N ALA A 243 -28.72 8.18 25.00
CA ALA A 243 -29.02 7.02 24.17
C ALA A 243 -30.46 7.07 23.65
N ALA A 244 -30.67 6.34 22.55
CA ALA A 244 -31.94 5.79 22.06
C ALA A 244 -32.90 6.75 21.27
N PRO A 245 -33.85 6.20 20.49
CA PRO A 245 -33.60 5.21 19.42
C PRO A 245 -34.49 5.37 18.15
N PHE A 246 -33.95 5.05 16.97
CA PHE A 246 -34.69 4.69 15.75
C PHE A 246 -33.85 3.61 14.99
N GLY A 247 -34.37 2.76 14.10
CA GLY A 247 -35.74 2.69 13.59
C GLY A 247 -36.08 1.59 12.55
N LYS A 248 -35.28 0.52 12.38
CA LYS A 248 -35.58 -0.73 11.61
C LYS A 248 -35.77 -0.68 10.06
N THR A 249 -34.99 -1.54 9.36
CA THR A 249 -35.34 -2.35 8.13
C THR A 249 -35.78 -1.61 6.85
N GLU A 250 -35.59 -2.04 5.59
CA GLU A 250 -35.14 -3.28 4.90
C GLU A 250 -34.81 -2.87 3.42
N ALA A 251 -34.08 -3.57 2.53
CA ALA A 251 -33.52 -4.93 2.47
C ALA A 251 -32.34 -5.00 1.46
N GLU A 252 -31.80 -6.20 1.17
CA GLU A 252 -30.76 -6.44 0.14
C GLU A 252 -31.19 -6.03 -1.29
N GLN A 253 -30.34 -5.34 -2.05
CA GLN A 253 -30.34 -5.44 -3.52
C GLN A 253 -28.93 -5.51 -4.11
N LYS A 254 -28.62 -6.69 -4.68
CA LYS A 254 -27.36 -7.07 -5.30
C LYS A 254 -27.24 -6.47 -6.71
N HIS A 255 -26.70 -5.26 -6.84
CA HIS A 255 -26.36 -4.65 -8.14
C HIS A 255 -24.90 -4.17 -8.21
N SER A 256 -24.00 -5.12 -8.46
CA SER A 256 -22.66 -4.86 -8.96
C SER A 256 -22.71 -4.36 -10.41
N ARG A 257 -22.69 -3.04 -10.60
CA ARG A 257 -22.36 -2.40 -11.89
C ARG A 257 -21.48 -1.17 -11.65
N LEU A 258 -20.21 -1.44 -11.36
CA LEU A 258 -19.17 -0.45 -11.56
C LEU A 258 -19.19 -0.01 -13.04
N PRO A 259 -19.04 1.28 -13.34
CA PRO A 259 -19.18 1.80 -14.70
C PRO A 259 -18.04 1.36 -15.61
N ASP A 260 -18.31 1.36 -16.92
CA ASP A 260 -17.48 0.75 -17.93
C ASP A 260 -16.20 1.56 -18.21
N ILE A 261 -15.07 1.07 -17.70
CA ILE A 261 -13.75 1.64 -17.93
C ILE A 261 -13.32 1.41 -19.39
N GLU A 262 -13.85 0.39 -20.08
CA GLU A 262 -13.35 0.01 -21.41
C GLU A 262 -13.66 1.06 -22.49
N GLU A 263 -14.82 1.70 -22.43
CA GLU A 263 -15.25 2.71 -23.40
C GLU A 263 -14.42 4.00 -23.30
N ARG A 264 -14.14 4.47 -22.08
CA ARG A 264 -13.40 5.73 -21.83
C ARG A 264 -11.90 5.58 -21.97
N ALA A 265 -11.32 4.50 -21.43
CA ALA A 265 -9.88 4.26 -21.53
C ALA A 265 -9.41 4.18 -22.99
N SER A 266 -10.20 3.54 -23.86
CA SER A 266 -9.87 3.38 -25.28
C SER A 266 -9.70 4.71 -26.03
N VAL A 267 -10.55 5.71 -25.75
CA VAL A 267 -10.45 7.06 -26.35
C VAL A 267 -9.20 7.80 -25.87
N VAL A 268 -8.89 7.72 -24.57
CA VAL A 268 -7.68 8.31 -24.00
C VAL A 268 -6.42 7.66 -24.60
N LEU A 269 -6.37 6.33 -24.63
CA LEU A 269 -5.24 5.58 -25.19
C LEU A 269 -4.97 5.93 -26.65
N ALA A 270 -6.02 6.05 -27.47
CA ALA A 270 -5.90 6.46 -28.87
C ALA A 270 -5.27 7.86 -29.03
N HIS A 271 -5.58 8.82 -28.14
CA HIS A 271 -4.95 10.15 -28.15
C HIS A 271 -3.42 10.08 -27.92
N PHE A 272 -2.95 9.12 -27.12
CA PHE A 272 -1.52 8.89 -26.90
C PHE A 272 -0.87 7.95 -27.93
N GLY A 273 -1.63 7.51 -28.95
CA GLY A 273 -1.16 6.63 -30.01
C GLY A 273 -1.08 5.16 -29.62
N ILE A 274 -1.82 4.75 -28.58
CA ILE A 274 -1.94 3.36 -28.12
C ILE A 274 -3.24 2.80 -28.68
N ASP A 275 -3.14 1.80 -29.54
CA ASP A 275 -4.30 1.03 -29.99
C ASP A 275 -4.72 0.06 -28.87
N ALA A 276 -5.95 0.24 -28.35
CA ALA A 276 -6.49 -0.59 -27.29
C ALA A 276 -6.88 -2.01 -27.79
N ASP A 277 -7.07 -2.20 -29.10
CA ASP A 277 -7.41 -3.49 -29.70
C ASP A 277 -6.18 -4.29 -30.12
N ASP A 278 -5.03 -3.64 -30.35
CA ASP A 278 -3.74 -4.31 -30.39
C ASP A 278 -3.34 -4.76 -28.98
N THR A 279 -3.44 -6.06 -28.74
CA THR A 279 -3.09 -6.68 -27.46
C THR A 279 -1.61 -6.47 -27.10
N ASP A 280 -0.68 -6.43 -28.07
CA ASP A 280 0.75 -6.25 -27.73
C ASP A 280 1.05 -4.80 -27.35
N ALA A 281 0.47 -3.83 -28.08
CA ALA A 281 0.58 -2.42 -27.76
C ALA A 281 -0.05 -2.09 -26.39
N LEU A 282 -1.26 -2.61 -26.12
CA LEU A 282 -1.95 -2.45 -24.84
C LEU A 282 -1.16 -3.06 -23.68
N VAL A 283 -0.62 -4.28 -23.85
CA VAL A 283 0.21 -4.93 -22.82
C VAL A 283 1.54 -4.19 -22.63
N SER A 284 2.14 -3.64 -23.69
CA SER A 284 3.35 -2.80 -23.60
C SER A 284 3.09 -1.55 -22.77
N ALA A 285 2.03 -0.80 -23.06
CA ALA A 285 1.65 0.38 -22.29
C ALA A 285 1.27 0.03 -20.83
N ALA A 286 0.55 -1.07 -20.61
CA ALA A 286 0.21 -1.54 -19.26
C ALA A 286 1.46 -1.94 -18.44
N ALA A 287 2.49 -2.50 -19.08
CA ALA A 287 3.75 -2.82 -18.43
C ALA A 287 4.51 -1.55 -17.99
N VAL A 288 4.53 -0.52 -18.84
CA VAL A 288 5.08 0.80 -18.48
C VAL A 288 4.31 1.42 -17.30
N GLY A 289 2.98 1.34 -17.31
CA GLY A 289 2.14 1.88 -16.25
C GLY A 289 2.29 1.15 -14.92
N LEU A 290 2.47 -0.17 -14.95
CA LEU A 290 2.77 -0.95 -13.75
C LEU A 290 4.12 -0.55 -13.14
N VAL A 291 5.16 -0.32 -13.95
CA VAL A 291 6.46 0.19 -13.48
C VAL A 291 6.32 1.61 -12.93
N ALA A 292 5.61 2.50 -13.65
CA ALA A 292 5.40 3.88 -13.22
C ALA A 292 4.69 3.95 -11.85
N ASP A 293 3.56 3.27 -11.69
CA ASP A 293 2.75 3.33 -10.48
C ASP A 293 3.35 2.55 -9.30
N ALA A 294 3.89 1.35 -9.54
CA ALA A 294 4.34 0.46 -8.48
C ALA A 294 5.81 0.66 -8.08
N TRP A 295 6.63 1.21 -8.96
CA TRP A 295 8.09 1.30 -8.74
C TRP A 295 8.65 2.71 -8.87
N CYS A 296 8.26 3.49 -9.89
CA CYS A 296 8.74 4.88 -10.02
C CYS A 296 8.11 5.82 -8.98
N GLU A 297 6.79 5.79 -8.82
CA GLU A 297 6.10 6.60 -7.82
C GLU A 297 6.33 6.11 -6.39
N GLY A 298 6.22 7.03 -5.42
CA GLY A 298 6.23 6.71 -3.99
C GLY A 298 7.65 6.73 -3.39
N PRO A 299 8.00 5.78 -2.50
CA PRO A 299 9.23 5.85 -1.71
C PRO A 299 10.55 5.80 -2.50
N LEU A 300 10.53 5.53 -3.82
CA LEU A 300 11.74 5.50 -4.64
C LEU A 300 12.47 6.86 -4.68
N ASN A 301 11.76 7.99 -4.72
CA ASN A 301 12.41 9.31 -4.67
C ASN A 301 13.20 9.50 -3.35
N ALA A 302 12.63 9.09 -2.21
CA ALA A 302 13.34 9.11 -0.93
C ALA A 302 14.61 8.23 -0.94
N ILE A 303 14.56 7.08 -1.62
CA ILE A 303 15.72 6.20 -1.82
C ILE A 303 16.76 6.82 -2.78
N HIS A 304 16.30 7.48 -3.86
CA HIS A 304 17.15 8.18 -4.82
C HIS A 304 17.94 9.32 -4.16
N THR A 305 17.30 10.08 -3.27
CA THR A 305 17.90 11.23 -2.58
C THR A 305 18.79 10.89 -1.37
N ASP A 306 18.92 9.61 -0.98
CA ASP A 306 19.87 9.19 0.08
C ASP A 306 21.32 9.23 -0.44
N ASN A 307 22.29 9.41 0.46
CA ASN A 307 23.71 9.55 0.11
C ASN A 307 24.31 8.29 -0.55
N ASP A 308 23.75 7.12 -0.20
CA ASP A 308 24.08 5.82 -0.77
C ASP A 308 23.01 5.35 -1.79
N GLY A 309 22.19 6.27 -2.30
CA GLY A 309 21.12 6.03 -3.27
C GLY A 309 21.62 5.64 -4.68
N PRO A 310 20.73 5.07 -5.52
CA PRO A 310 21.03 4.75 -6.91
C PRO A 310 21.12 6.03 -7.74
N ASN A 311 21.94 6.05 -8.80
CA ASN A 311 21.96 7.16 -9.74
C ASN A 311 20.87 7.05 -10.84
N ASP A 312 20.59 8.15 -11.56
CA ASP A 312 19.59 8.20 -12.65
C ASP A 312 19.77 7.08 -13.68
N GLY A 313 21.02 6.74 -14.02
CA GLY A 313 21.33 5.66 -14.96
C GLY A 313 21.00 4.26 -14.42
N GLU A 314 21.13 4.05 -13.11
CA GLU A 314 20.71 2.81 -12.43
C GLU A 314 19.19 2.73 -12.34
N ILE A 315 18.51 3.84 -12.02
CA ILE A 315 17.05 3.95 -12.03
C ILE A 315 16.50 3.65 -13.43
N PHE A 316 17.08 4.24 -14.48
CA PHE A 316 16.71 4.00 -15.87
C PHE A 316 16.88 2.52 -16.24
N ALA A 317 18.06 1.95 -15.99
CA ALA A 317 18.35 0.56 -16.34
C ALA A 317 17.39 -0.41 -15.65
N GLN A 318 17.12 -0.19 -14.36
CA GLN A 318 16.21 -1.02 -13.57
C GLN A 318 14.77 -0.89 -14.07
N SER A 319 14.32 0.31 -14.45
CA SER A 319 12.99 0.53 -15.05
C SER A 319 12.78 -0.28 -16.32
N VAL A 320 13.81 -0.37 -17.17
CA VAL A 320 13.76 -1.14 -18.43
C VAL A 320 13.69 -2.65 -18.19
N ASP A 321 14.43 -3.17 -17.21
CA ASP A 321 14.34 -4.59 -16.84
C ASP A 321 12.98 -4.93 -16.21
N LEU A 322 12.52 -4.08 -15.29
CA LEU A 322 11.20 -4.20 -14.67
C LEU A 322 10.06 -4.08 -15.68
N TYR A 323 10.17 -3.25 -16.72
CA TYR A 323 9.21 -3.20 -17.82
C TYR A 323 9.09 -4.56 -18.53
N ARG A 324 10.22 -5.25 -18.81
CA ARG A 324 10.17 -6.58 -19.44
C ARG A 324 9.50 -7.61 -18.53
N ARG A 325 9.78 -7.55 -17.23
CA ARG A 325 9.20 -8.46 -16.23
C ARG A 325 7.72 -8.19 -16.02
N ALA A 326 7.31 -6.92 -15.99
CA ALA A 326 5.91 -6.51 -16.00
C ALA A 326 5.19 -7.02 -17.25
N ARG A 327 5.76 -6.83 -18.45
CA ARG A 327 5.20 -7.35 -19.72
C ARG A 327 5.06 -8.87 -19.71
N ALA A 328 6.06 -9.60 -19.21
CA ALA A 328 5.99 -11.05 -19.07
C ALA A 328 4.93 -11.50 -18.06
N ALA A 329 4.85 -10.86 -16.89
CA ALA A 329 3.88 -11.18 -15.84
C ALA A 329 2.44 -10.84 -16.24
N LEU A 330 2.21 -9.71 -16.91
CA LEU A 330 0.92 -9.33 -17.48
C LEU A 330 0.47 -10.31 -18.57
N MET A 331 1.38 -10.81 -19.42
CA MET A 331 1.06 -11.86 -20.40
C MET A 331 0.75 -13.21 -19.74
N ALA A 332 1.47 -13.58 -18.68
CA ALA A 332 1.20 -14.81 -17.92
C ALA A 332 -0.15 -14.73 -17.19
N ALA A 333 -0.50 -13.58 -16.62
CA ALA A 333 -1.78 -13.33 -15.93
C ALA A 333 -3.03 -13.54 -16.81
N ARG A 334 -2.87 -13.61 -18.14
CA ARG A 334 -3.95 -13.97 -19.07
C ARG A 334 -4.38 -15.45 -18.94
N ASN A 335 -3.46 -16.33 -18.53
CA ASN A 335 -3.64 -17.78 -18.49
C ASN A 335 -3.51 -18.35 -17.07
N ASP A 336 -2.64 -17.77 -16.24
CA ASP A 336 -2.21 -18.29 -14.94
C ASP A 336 -2.83 -17.53 -13.75
N GLU A 337 -3.96 -16.84 -13.98
CA GLU A 337 -4.64 -15.92 -13.05
C GLU A 337 -3.79 -14.68 -12.64
N PRO A 338 -4.38 -13.63 -12.04
CA PRO A 338 -3.67 -12.38 -11.74
C PRO A 338 -2.44 -12.53 -10.82
N GLU A 339 -2.36 -13.61 -10.05
CA GLU A 339 -1.24 -14.02 -9.20
C GLU A 339 0.10 -14.09 -9.94
N ALA A 340 0.11 -14.26 -11.28
CA ALA A 340 1.33 -14.18 -12.08
C ALA A 340 2.08 -12.84 -11.90
N LEU A 341 1.39 -11.76 -11.51
CA LEU A 341 2.00 -10.46 -11.18
C LEU A 341 2.91 -10.49 -9.94
N LEU A 342 2.80 -11.50 -9.07
CA LEU A 342 3.74 -11.68 -7.95
C LEU A 342 5.18 -11.97 -8.43
N ALA A 343 5.36 -12.46 -9.66
CA ALA A 343 6.69 -12.61 -10.27
C ALA A 343 7.36 -11.27 -10.59
N PHE A 344 6.60 -10.19 -10.77
CA PHE A 344 7.13 -8.83 -10.87
C PHE A 344 7.51 -8.30 -9.48
N VAL A 345 6.61 -8.45 -8.48
CA VAL A 345 6.86 -8.06 -7.07
C VAL A 345 8.17 -8.67 -6.58
N ALA A 346 8.31 -9.99 -6.71
CA ALA A 346 9.44 -10.76 -6.20
C ALA A 346 10.82 -10.29 -6.70
N VAL A 347 10.86 -9.47 -7.76
CA VAL A 347 12.07 -8.86 -8.30
C VAL A 347 12.14 -7.38 -7.96
N ALA A 348 11.04 -6.64 -8.11
CA ALA A 348 10.96 -5.22 -7.78
C ALA A 348 11.26 -4.95 -6.30
N THR A 349 10.97 -5.91 -5.41
CA THR A 349 11.22 -5.85 -3.97
C THR A 349 12.40 -6.70 -3.50
N ASP A 350 13.21 -7.28 -4.39
CA ASP A 350 14.36 -8.09 -3.98
C ASP A 350 15.46 -7.18 -3.43
N ILE A 351 15.76 -7.33 -2.13
CA ILE A 351 16.73 -6.50 -1.43
C ILE A 351 18.18 -6.88 -1.73
N ASP A 352 18.43 -8.11 -2.14
CA ASP A 352 19.77 -8.68 -2.38
C ASP A 352 20.16 -8.66 -3.87
N LEU A 353 19.19 -8.51 -4.78
CA LEU A 353 19.41 -8.45 -6.22
C LEU A 353 20.08 -7.13 -6.67
N PRO A 354 21.27 -7.18 -7.30
CA PRO A 354 21.85 -6.02 -7.95
C PRO A 354 20.98 -5.54 -9.11
N TRP A 355 20.84 -4.22 -9.25
CA TRP A 355 20.03 -3.61 -10.30
C TRP A 355 20.63 -3.82 -11.71
N ALA A 356 19.77 -3.64 -12.72
CA ALA A 356 20.13 -3.83 -14.11
C ALA A 356 21.21 -2.84 -14.61
N GLY A 357 21.66 -3.02 -15.86
CA GLY A 357 22.71 -2.18 -16.45
C GLY A 357 24.10 -2.38 -15.85
N GLY A 358 24.36 -3.52 -15.20
CA GLY A 358 25.66 -3.81 -14.56
C GLY A 358 25.92 -2.99 -13.30
N SER A 359 24.85 -2.45 -12.69
CA SER A 359 24.90 -1.73 -11.42
C SER A 359 25.43 -2.62 -10.28
N ARG A 360 25.96 -1.97 -9.24
CA ARG A 360 26.28 -2.60 -7.95
C ARG A 360 25.29 -2.23 -6.85
N PHE A 361 24.36 -1.32 -7.14
CA PHE A 361 23.30 -0.94 -6.23
C PHE A 361 22.31 -2.09 -6.05
N ALA A 362 21.85 -2.26 -4.82
CA ALA A 362 20.79 -3.17 -4.41
C ALA A 362 20.10 -2.51 -3.19
N LEU A 363 18.81 -2.75 -2.98
CA LEU A 363 18.04 -2.03 -1.95
C LEU A 363 18.64 -2.19 -0.54
N ARG A 364 19.29 -3.32 -0.24
CA ARG A 364 20.03 -3.57 1.02
C ARG A 364 21.15 -2.57 1.34
N SER A 365 21.59 -1.76 0.37
CA SER A 365 22.62 -0.74 0.56
C SER A 365 22.06 0.56 1.13
N THR A 366 20.73 0.76 1.06
CA THR A 366 20.04 1.95 1.55
C THR A 366 19.88 1.92 3.08
N SER A 367 19.80 3.11 3.70
CA SER A 367 19.75 3.25 5.15
C SER A 367 18.34 3.28 5.76
N GLY A 368 17.30 3.45 4.93
CA GLY A 368 15.89 3.54 5.32
C GLY A 368 14.93 3.34 4.14
N PHE A 369 13.62 3.48 4.39
CA PHE A 369 12.53 3.40 3.41
C PHE A 369 12.30 2.07 2.68
N VAL A 370 13.15 1.05 2.85
CA VAL A 370 12.95 -0.27 2.20
C VAL A 370 11.62 -0.93 2.60
N PRO A 371 11.20 -1.01 3.89
CA PRO A 371 9.91 -1.60 4.23
C PRO A 371 8.71 -0.89 3.58
N GLU A 372 8.74 0.45 3.56
CA GLU A 372 7.71 1.30 2.98
C GLU A 372 7.67 1.17 1.45
N PHE A 373 8.83 1.11 0.80
CA PHE A 373 8.97 0.84 -0.62
C PHE A 373 8.43 -0.53 -1.01
N VAL A 374 8.80 -1.57 -0.27
CA VAL A 374 8.31 -2.94 -0.49
C VAL A 374 6.79 -3.00 -0.30
N GLN A 375 6.25 -2.32 0.71
CA GLN A 375 4.81 -2.23 0.94
C GLN A 375 4.09 -1.54 -0.23
N HIS A 376 4.58 -0.38 -0.69
CA HIS A 376 4.02 0.35 -1.83
C HIS A 376 4.01 -0.48 -3.12
N VAL A 377 5.11 -1.16 -3.45
CA VAL A 377 5.18 -2.06 -4.62
C VAL A 377 4.13 -3.17 -4.51
N ASN A 378 3.99 -3.80 -3.34
CA ASN A 378 2.99 -4.84 -3.09
C ASN A 378 1.57 -4.31 -3.29
N ASP A 379 1.22 -3.18 -2.67
CA ASP A 379 -0.13 -2.61 -2.70
C ASP A 379 -0.53 -2.18 -4.12
N ARG A 380 0.40 -1.58 -4.89
CA ARG A 380 0.17 -1.18 -6.28
C ARG A 380 0.03 -2.38 -7.22
N VAL A 381 0.80 -3.45 -7.01
CA VAL A 381 0.62 -4.68 -7.81
C VAL A 381 -0.67 -5.38 -7.43
N TRP A 382 -0.98 -5.51 -6.14
CA TRP A 382 -2.21 -6.10 -5.63
C TRP A 382 -3.46 -5.36 -6.13
N PHE A 383 -3.46 -4.02 -6.16
CA PHE A 383 -4.51 -3.22 -6.82
C PHE A 383 -4.75 -3.67 -8.26
N THR A 384 -3.68 -3.92 -9.02
CA THR A 384 -3.78 -4.40 -10.42
C THR A 384 -4.43 -5.79 -10.47
N MET A 385 -4.06 -6.67 -9.53
CA MET A 385 -4.61 -8.01 -9.43
C MET A 385 -6.12 -7.97 -9.13
N GLU A 386 -6.58 -7.12 -8.21
CA GLU A 386 -8.01 -6.99 -7.91
C GLU A 386 -8.82 -6.42 -9.08
N VAL A 387 -8.29 -5.43 -9.83
CA VAL A 387 -8.95 -4.97 -11.07
C VAL A 387 -9.09 -6.13 -12.06
N MET A 388 -8.07 -6.98 -12.20
CA MET A 388 -8.12 -8.16 -13.06
C MET A 388 -9.09 -9.25 -12.56
N ARG A 389 -9.23 -9.44 -11.24
CA ARG A 389 -10.19 -10.39 -10.64
C ARG A 389 -11.65 -9.92 -10.82
N GLU A 390 -11.93 -8.66 -10.49
CA GLU A 390 -13.29 -8.11 -10.46
C GLU A 390 -13.80 -7.71 -11.86
N ARG A 391 -12.90 -7.27 -12.76
CA ARG A 391 -13.28 -6.74 -14.10
C ARG A 391 -12.60 -7.46 -15.27
N GLY A 392 -11.80 -8.50 -15.01
CA GLY A 392 -11.10 -9.27 -16.03
C GLY A 392 -9.77 -8.65 -16.47
N TRP A 393 -8.93 -9.51 -17.07
CA TRP A 393 -7.57 -9.18 -17.50
C TRP A 393 -7.46 -7.89 -18.34
N ARG A 394 -8.35 -7.71 -19.34
CA ARG A 394 -8.33 -6.54 -20.23
C ARG A 394 -8.56 -5.22 -19.48
N ALA A 395 -9.47 -5.17 -18.52
CA ALA A 395 -9.71 -3.99 -17.70
C ALA A 395 -8.47 -3.61 -16.85
N GLY A 396 -7.76 -4.62 -16.31
CA GLY A 396 -6.49 -4.39 -15.61
C GLY A 396 -5.39 -3.81 -16.51
N LEU A 397 -5.31 -4.25 -17.77
CA LEU A 397 -4.41 -3.65 -18.76
C LEU A 397 -4.80 -2.21 -19.09
N LEU A 398 -6.08 -1.96 -19.40
CA LEU A 398 -6.59 -0.63 -19.77
C LEU A 398 -6.33 0.40 -18.67
N HIS A 399 -6.56 0.03 -17.40
CA HIS A 399 -6.25 0.89 -16.25
C HIS A 399 -4.76 1.26 -16.19
N ARG A 400 -3.84 0.28 -16.31
CA ARG A 400 -2.40 0.56 -16.26
C ARG A 400 -1.89 1.29 -17.50
N ALA A 401 -2.41 0.97 -18.68
CA ALA A 401 -2.06 1.69 -19.91
C ALA A 401 -2.52 3.16 -19.87
N ALA A 402 -3.69 3.44 -19.30
CA ALA A 402 -4.15 4.80 -19.08
C ALA A 402 -3.23 5.57 -18.11
N SER A 403 -2.82 4.93 -17.01
CA SER A 403 -1.85 5.52 -16.08
C SER A 403 -0.51 5.85 -16.77
N ALA A 404 0.01 4.92 -17.59
CA ALA A 404 1.22 5.14 -18.38
C ALA A 404 1.10 6.33 -19.36
N ALA A 405 -0.08 6.48 -19.99
CA ALA A 405 -0.33 7.53 -20.96
C ALA A 405 -0.20 8.93 -20.35
N PHE A 406 -0.67 9.12 -19.10
CA PHE A 406 -0.53 10.40 -18.39
C PHE A 406 0.85 10.59 -17.75
N LYS A 407 1.38 9.56 -17.08
CA LYS A 407 2.57 9.68 -16.21
C LYS A 407 3.89 9.45 -16.92
N ALA A 408 3.90 8.57 -17.91
CA ALA A 408 5.09 8.02 -18.53
C ALA A 408 5.04 7.97 -20.08
N PRO A 409 4.40 8.93 -20.80
CA PRO A 409 4.15 8.81 -22.25
C PRO A 409 5.42 8.70 -23.12
N THR A 410 6.57 9.09 -22.55
CA THR A 410 7.89 9.11 -23.18
C THR A 410 8.80 7.95 -22.74
N HIS A 411 8.32 6.98 -21.96
CA HIS A 411 9.16 5.88 -21.44
C HIS A 411 9.36 4.74 -22.46
N PHE A 412 10.44 3.96 -22.29
CA PHE A 412 10.70 2.76 -23.08
C PHE A 412 9.50 1.80 -23.04
N GLY A 413 8.99 1.42 -24.21
CA GLY A 413 7.75 0.63 -24.35
C GLY A 413 6.52 1.45 -24.78
N MET A 414 6.58 2.79 -24.75
CA MET A 414 5.49 3.67 -25.20
C MET A 414 5.64 4.10 -26.67
N PRO A 415 4.54 4.41 -27.39
CA PRO A 415 4.56 4.80 -28.81
C PRO A 415 5.44 6.01 -29.13
N ARG A 416 5.63 6.95 -28.18
CA ARG A 416 6.46 8.14 -28.39
C ARG A 416 7.96 7.87 -28.21
N TRP A 417 8.37 6.78 -27.58
CA TRP A 417 9.79 6.48 -27.29
C TRP A 417 10.73 6.58 -28.50
N PRO A 418 10.41 6.06 -29.70
CA PRO A 418 11.30 6.19 -30.86
C PRO A 418 11.56 7.65 -31.28
N SER A 419 10.60 8.55 -31.07
CA SER A 419 10.77 9.99 -31.32
C SER A 419 11.67 10.66 -30.27
N VAL A 420 11.55 10.25 -29.01
CA VAL A 420 12.42 10.69 -27.91
C VAL A 420 13.87 10.28 -28.19
N VAL A 421 14.10 9.03 -28.58
CA VAL A 421 15.44 8.55 -28.98
C VAL A 421 15.96 9.31 -30.20
N ALA A 422 15.13 9.58 -31.21
CA ALA A 422 15.57 10.37 -32.37
C ALA A 422 16.09 11.76 -31.95
N SER A 423 15.30 12.52 -31.20
CA SER A 423 15.68 13.85 -30.68
C SER A 423 16.87 13.80 -29.72
N ALA A 424 17.00 12.73 -28.93
CA ALA A 424 18.16 12.52 -28.05
C ALA A 424 19.44 12.29 -28.86
N MET A 425 19.38 11.48 -29.92
CA MET A 425 20.53 11.22 -30.78
C MET A 425 20.96 12.45 -31.59
N GLU A 426 20.01 13.29 -32.04
CA GLU A 426 20.31 14.57 -32.69
C GLU A 426 21.07 15.51 -31.76
N ARG A 427 20.63 15.63 -30.50
CA ARG A 427 21.33 16.43 -29.47
C ARG A 427 22.68 15.82 -29.10
N LEU A 428 22.77 14.51 -28.93
CA LEU A 428 24.00 13.79 -28.58
C LEU A 428 25.11 13.94 -29.64
N ALA A 429 24.73 14.07 -30.91
CA ALA A 429 25.66 14.34 -32.01
C ALA A 429 26.23 15.77 -32.02
N LEU A 430 25.64 16.70 -31.23
CA LEU A 430 26.06 18.10 -31.12
C LEU A 430 26.83 18.40 -29.82
N LEU A 431 26.84 17.48 -28.85
CA LEU A 431 27.54 17.64 -27.58
C LEU A 431 29.05 17.39 -27.71
N ASP A 432 29.82 18.08 -26.85
CA ASP A 432 31.21 17.69 -26.60
C ASP A 432 31.22 16.37 -25.81
N GLN A 433 31.83 15.34 -26.40
CA GLN A 433 31.92 14.00 -25.82
C GLN A 433 33.13 13.83 -24.88
N ALA A 434 33.81 14.92 -24.51
CA ALA A 434 34.86 14.91 -23.51
C ALA A 434 34.37 14.34 -22.17
N GLY A 435 34.83 13.14 -21.83
CA GLY A 435 34.43 12.42 -20.61
C GLY A 435 33.19 11.53 -20.74
N ALA A 436 32.62 11.39 -21.95
CA ALA A 436 31.57 10.42 -22.22
C ALA A 436 32.10 8.97 -22.04
N PRO A 437 31.29 8.04 -21.49
CA PRO A 437 31.66 6.62 -21.40
C PRO A 437 31.93 5.98 -22.77
N GLU A 438 32.85 5.01 -22.82
CA GLU A 438 33.25 4.32 -24.08
C GLU A 438 32.07 3.71 -24.85
N ALA A 439 31.03 3.26 -24.14
CA ALA A 439 29.79 2.74 -24.73
C ALA A 439 29.04 3.76 -25.61
N LEU A 440 29.34 5.07 -25.49
CA LEU A 440 28.74 6.14 -26.29
C LEU A 440 29.52 6.48 -27.57
N ALA A 441 30.67 5.86 -27.82
CA ALA A 441 31.55 6.18 -28.96
C ALA A 441 30.95 5.83 -30.33
N ASP A 442 30.09 4.81 -30.41
CA ASP A 442 29.35 4.45 -31.63
C ASP A 442 27.88 4.88 -31.50
N LEU A 443 27.56 6.07 -32.01
CA LEU A 443 26.20 6.63 -31.98
C LEU A 443 25.17 5.74 -32.70
N ALA A 444 25.55 4.91 -33.67
CA ALA A 444 24.62 3.99 -34.32
C ALA A 444 24.29 2.80 -33.40
N ALA A 445 25.29 2.26 -32.70
CA ALA A 445 25.09 1.25 -31.66
C ALA A 445 24.31 1.80 -30.45
N VAL A 446 24.56 3.05 -30.03
CA VAL A 446 23.78 3.74 -28.98
C VAL A 446 22.32 3.85 -29.37
N LYS A 447 22.02 4.38 -30.57
CA LYS A 447 20.64 4.51 -31.07
C LYS A 447 19.92 3.15 -31.08
N THR A 448 20.59 2.11 -31.58
CA THR A 448 20.03 0.76 -31.64
C THR A 448 19.74 0.22 -30.23
N SER A 449 20.69 0.40 -29.30
CA SER A 449 20.53 -0.04 -27.91
C SER A 449 19.40 0.70 -27.20
N LEU A 450 19.28 2.02 -27.36
CA LEU A 450 18.16 2.80 -26.82
C LEU A 450 16.79 2.37 -27.40
N LEU A 451 16.72 1.89 -28.64
CA LEU A 451 15.47 1.42 -29.24
C LEU A 451 15.09 -0.01 -28.82
N GLU A 452 16.05 -0.89 -28.56
CA GLU A 452 15.80 -2.32 -28.33
C GLU A 452 15.99 -2.78 -26.87
N ALA A 453 17.00 -2.25 -26.17
CA ALA A 453 17.39 -2.66 -24.83
C ALA A 453 18.30 -1.61 -24.13
N PRO A 454 17.75 -0.47 -23.67
CA PRO A 454 18.56 0.66 -23.15
C PRO A 454 19.50 0.28 -22.01
N ASP A 455 19.03 -0.57 -21.08
CA ASP A 455 19.80 -1.14 -19.97
C ASP A 455 21.13 -1.78 -20.40
N ARG A 456 21.22 -2.32 -21.63
CA ARG A 456 22.47 -2.92 -22.15
C ARG A 456 23.58 -1.91 -22.44
N LEU A 457 23.29 -0.61 -22.49
CA LEU A 457 24.32 0.44 -22.51
C LEU A 457 25.09 0.53 -21.18
N GLY A 458 24.48 0.02 -20.10
CA GLY A 458 25.02 0.07 -18.75
C GLY A 458 24.68 1.38 -18.03
N ALA A 459 24.56 1.29 -16.71
CA ALA A 459 24.10 2.40 -15.87
C ALA A 459 24.96 3.67 -16.04
N ASN A 460 26.28 3.56 -16.13
CA ASN A 460 27.17 4.72 -16.33
C ASN A 460 26.88 5.50 -17.62
N ALA A 461 26.54 4.81 -18.71
CA ALA A 461 26.22 5.44 -19.99
C ALA A 461 24.84 6.09 -19.97
N LEU A 462 23.87 5.44 -19.33
CA LEU A 462 22.53 5.99 -19.11
C LEU A 462 22.54 7.19 -18.16
N ASN A 463 23.38 7.18 -17.11
CA ASN A 463 23.53 8.32 -16.21
C ASN A 463 24.08 9.53 -16.95
N TRP A 464 25.17 9.35 -17.71
CA TRP A 464 25.73 10.44 -18.50
C TRP A 464 24.71 11.02 -19.49
N ILE A 465 23.87 10.19 -20.12
CA ILE A 465 22.79 10.67 -21.00
C ILE A 465 21.70 11.43 -20.21
N SER A 466 21.41 11.01 -18.97
CA SER A 466 20.44 11.65 -18.07
C SER A 466 20.95 12.99 -17.54
N ASP A 467 22.23 13.08 -17.14
CA ASP A 467 22.92 14.31 -16.72
C ASP A 467 22.85 15.40 -17.80
N GLN A 468 22.82 15.01 -19.09
CA GLN A 468 22.68 15.92 -20.23
C GLN A 468 21.21 16.23 -20.60
N ALA A 469 20.24 15.78 -19.78
CA ALA A 469 18.79 15.92 -19.98
C ALA A 469 18.27 15.43 -21.34
N LEU A 470 18.95 14.46 -21.97
CA LEU A 470 18.75 14.13 -23.38
C LEU A 470 17.49 13.32 -23.67
N LEU A 471 16.99 12.54 -22.72
CA LEU A 471 15.85 11.62 -22.94
C LEU A 471 14.52 12.15 -22.40
N GLY A 472 14.48 13.33 -21.76
CA GLY A 472 13.27 13.82 -21.09
C GLY A 472 12.75 12.86 -20.01
N TRP A 473 13.63 11.99 -19.50
CA TRP A 473 13.39 11.10 -18.39
C TRP A 473 13.57 11.90 -17.11
N CYS A 474 12.49 12.20 -16.40
CA CYS A 474 12.59 12.60 -15.01
C CYS A 474 12.71 11.32 -14.18
N ALA A 475 13.82 11.17 -13.46
CA ALA A 475 13.80 10.36 -12.26
C ALA A 475 12.77 10.94 -11.27
N PRO A 476 12.12 10.09 -10.46
CA PRO A 476 10.98 10.48 -9.62
C PRO A 476 11.35 11.44 -8.49
#